data_AF-A0A263DLI6-F1
#
_entry.id   AF-A0A263DLI6-F1
#
_cell.length_a   1.000
_cell.length_b   1.000
_cell.length_c   1.000
_cell.angle_alpha   90.00
_cell.angle_beta   90.00
_cell.angle_gamma   90.00
#
_symmetry.space_group_name_H-M   'P 1'
#
loop_
_entity.id
_entity.type
_entity.pdbx_description
1 polymer ?
#
loop_
_entity_poly.entity_id
_entity_poly.type
_entity_poly.pdbx_seq_one_letter_code
_entity_poly.pdbx_strand_id
1 'polypeptide(L)' 'MQVLPGAGRRDAVARRLAAEFDGVLPCVIVEAEVAAAEAELRGQVPPGSLDELLHHLAGYRLRQRAGAH' A
#
# COMPACT_ATOMS: atom_id res chain seq x y z
N MET A 1 8.69 -7.87 23.32
CA MET A 1 7.72 -7.68 22.23
C MET A 1 8.48 -7.12 21.03
N GLN A 2 8.70 -7.94 20.00
CA GLN A 2 9.44 -7.50 18.81
C GLN A 2 8.48 -6.76 17.88
N VAL A 3 8.64 -5.46 17.75
CA VAL A 3 7.93 -4.65 16.75
C VAL A 3 8.57 -4.99 15.41
N LEU A 4 7.84 -5.71 14.55
CA LEU A 4 8.33 -6.04 13.22
C LEU A 4 8.53 -4.72 12.43
N PRO A 5 9.75 -4.41 11.97
CA PRO A 5 10.06 -3.11 11.34
C PRO A 5 9.29 -2.84 10.04
N GLY A 6 8.59 -3.85 9.48
CA GLY A 6 7.73 -3.70 8.30
C GLY A 6 6.32 -3.18 8.60
N ALA A 7 5.77 -3.44 9.79
CA ALA A 7 4.37 -3.11 10.09
C ALA A 7 4.12 -1.59 10.13
N GLY A 8 5.01 -0.83 10.77
CA GLY A 8 4.87 0.63 10.84
C GLY A 8 5.06 1.33 9.49
N ARG A 9 5.83 0.71 8.59
CA ARG A 9 6.12 1.23 7.26
C ARG A 9 4.92 1.03 6.32
N ARG A 10 4.36 -0.19 6.31
CA ARG A 10 3.10 -0.49 5.61
C ARG A 10 1.96 0.43 6.06
N ASP A 11 1.80 0.62 7.36
CA ASP A 11 0.75 1.48 7.92
C ASP A 11 0.88 2.94 7.46
N ALA A 12 2.11 3.46 7.37
CA ALA A 12 2.34 4.81 6.87
C ALA A 12 1.93 4.95 5.39
N VAL A 13 2.28 3.96 4.55
CA VAL A 13 1.89 3.94 3.13
C VAL A 13 0.38 3.78 2.98
N ALA A 14 -0.24 2.90 3.76
CA ALA A 14 -1.69 2.69 3.77
C ALA A 14 -2.44 3.96 4.18
N ARG A 15 -2.00 4.64 5.25
CA ARG A 15 -2.63 5.88 5.71
C ARG A 15 -2.51 7.01 4.69
N ARG A 16 -1.37 7.10 3.99
CA ARG A 16 -1.16 8.11 2.94
C ARG A 16 -2.09 7.85 1.74
N LEU A 17 -2.14 6.61 1.27
CA LEU A 17 -3.04 6.22 0.19
C LEU A 17 -4.51 6.37 0.62
N ALA A 18 -4.86 6.04 1.86
CA ALA A 18 -6.24 6.18 2.34
C ALA A 18 -6.70 7.64 2.31
N ALA A 19 -5.80 8.59 2.58
CA ALA A 19 -6.09 10.02 2.43
C ALA A 19 -6.20 10.45 0.95
N GLU A 20 -5.42 9.86 0.04
CA GLU A 20 -5.47 10.17 -1.40
C GLU A 20 -6.72 9.63 -2.09
N PHE A 21 -7.24 8.50 -1.63
CA PHE A 21 -8.45 7.87 -2.15
C PHE A 21 -9.68 8.11 -1.26
N ASP A 22 -9.58 9.02 -0.29
CA ASP A 22 -10.71 9.38 0.57
C ASP A 22 -11.88 9.86 -0.28
N GLY A 23 -13.07 9.36 0.01
CA GLY A 23 -14.28 9.62 -0.78
C GLY A 23 -14.34 8.90 -2.15
N VAL A 24 -13.29 8.20 -2.57
CA VAL A 24 -13.26 7.42 -3.82
C VAL A 24 -13.32 5.92 -3.53
N LEU A 25 -12.50 5.44 -2.59
CA LEU A 25 -12.46 4.04 -2.17
C LEU A 25 -12.56 3.92 -0.64
N PRO A 26 -13.22 2.88 -0.11
CA PRO A 26 -13.22 2.61 1.32
C PRO A 26 -11.81 2.32 1.85
N CYS A 27 -11.50 2.81 3.06
CA CYS A 27 -10.21 2.59 3.72
C CYS A 27 -9.81 1.10 3.79
N VAL A 28 -10.77 0.21 4.03
CA VAL A 28 -10.54 -1.25 4.05
C VAL A 28 -10.04 -1.80 2.71
N ILE A 29 -10.47 -1.23 1.58
CA ILE A 29 -9.99 -1.63 0.25
C ILE A 29 -8.56 -1.14 0.06
N VAL A 30 -8.26 0.09 0.48
CA VAL A 30 -6.91 0.64 0.43
C VAL A 30 -5.95 -0.21 1.24
N GLU A 31 -6.28 -0.52 2.50
CA GLU A 31 -5.44 -1.36 3.37
C GLU A 31 -5.22 -2.76 2.80
N ALA A 32 -6.25 -3.38 2.24
CA ALA A 32 -6.15 -4.70 1.62
C ALA A 32 -5.21 -4.68 0.40
N GLU A 33 -5.30 -3.66 -0.46
CA GLU A 33 -4.41 -3.51 -1.62
C GLU A 33 -2.97 -3.23 -1.20
N VAL A 34 -2.73 -2.40 -0.17
CA VAL A 34 -1.39 -2.17 0.37
C VAL A 34 -0.81 -3.46 0.95
N ALA A 35 -1.60 -4.26 1.68
CA ALA A 35 -1.14 -5.53 2.22
C ALA A 35 -0.77 -6.54 1.12
N ALA A 36 -1.58 -6.62 0.05
CA ALA A 36 -1.31 -7.47 -1.10
C ALA A 36 -0.02 -7.03 -1.83
N ALA A 37 0.12 -5.73 -2.09
CA ALA A 37 1.30 -5.17 -2.74
C ALA A 37 2.58 -5.36 -1.91
N GLU A 38 2.52 -5.25 -0.57
CA GLU A 38 3.68 -5.53 0.29
C GLU A 38 4.07 -7.01 0.18
N ALA A 39 3.11 -7.93 0.25
CA ALA A 39 3.38 -9.35 0.15
C ALA A 39 4.03 -9.73 -1.18
N GLU A 40 3.65 -9.07 -2.29
CA GLU A 40 4.27 -9.26 -3.59
C GLU A 40 5.71 -8.72 -3.64
N LEU A 41 5.93 -7.50 -3.16
CA LEU A 41 7.25 -6.87 -3.24
C LEU A 41 8.25 -7.43 -2.23
N ARG A 42 7.76 -7.91 -1.10
CA ARG A 42 8.58 -8.45 -0.01
C ARG A 42 9.36 -9.68 -0.49
N GLY A 43 10.68 -9.55 -0.51
CA GLY A 43 11.59 -10.59 -0.99
C GLY A 43 11.89 -10.53 -2.49
N GLN A 44 11.19 -9.67 -3.25
CA GLN A 44 11.47 -9.41 -4.66
C GLN A 44 12.22 -8.09 -4.89
N VAL A 45 12.14 -7.15 -3.94
CA VAL A 45 12.77 -5.83 -4.07
C VAL A 45 13.75 -5.53 -2.94
N PRO A 46 14.79 -4.71 -3.18
CA PRO A 46 15.68 -4.22 -2.13
C PRO A 46 14.88 -3.53 -1.01
N PRO A 47 15.24 -3.74 0.27
CA PRO A 47 14.50 -3.18 1.41
C PRO A 47 14.50 -1.64 1.46
N GLY A 48 15.42 -0.99 0.75
CA GLY A 48 15.46 0.47 0.59
C GLY A 48 14.44 1.01 -0.43
N SER A 49 14.02 0.19 -1.39
CA SER A 49 13.08 0.58 -2.46
C SER A 49 11.65 0.11 -2.19
N LEU A 50 11.45 -0.74 -1.18
CA LEU A 50 10.15 -1.32 -0.87
C LEU A 50 9.07 -0.26 -0.63
N ASP A 51 9.39 0.86 0.03
CA ASP A 51 8.39 1.87 0.40
C ASP A 51 7.84 2.62 -0.83
N GLU A 52 8.76 3.08 -1.68
CA GLU A 52 8.43 3.80 -2.91
C GLU A 52 7.67 2.90 -3.88
N LEU A 53 8.15 1.67 -4.07
CA LEU A 53 7.53 0.70 -4.96
C LEU A 53 6.18 0.21 -4.41
N LEU A 54 6.03 0.07 -3.10
CA LEU A 54 4.77 -0.28 -2.45
C LEU A 54 3.73 0.80 -2.69
N HIS A 55 4.10 2.06 -2.45
CA HIS A 55 3.23 3.20 -2.69
C HIS A 55 2.82 3.29 -4.16
N HIS A 56 3.77 3.09 -5.09
CA HIS A 56 3.51 3.16 -6.52
C HIS A 56 2.60 2.02 -7.01
N LEU A 57 2.89 0.77 -6.63
CA LEU A 57 2.11 -0.41 -7.04
C LEU A 57 0.68 -0.35 -6.48
N ALA A 58 0.54 -0.10 -5.17
CA ALA A 58 -0.77 -0.01 -4.54
C ALA A 58 -1.56 1.18 -5.10
N GLY A 59 -0.95 2.35 -5.25
CA GLY A 59 -1.59 3.54 -5.81
C GLY A 59 -2.04 3.32 -7.27
N TYR A 60 -1.24 2.66 -8.09
CA TYR A 60 -1.60 2.32 -9.47
C TYR A 60 -2.81 1.39 -9.54
N ARG A 61 -2.85 0.33 -8.71
CA ARG A 61 -3.98 -0.60 -8.64
C ARG A 61 -5.25 0.07 -8.12
N LEU A 62 -5.14 0.88 -7.08
CA LEU A 62 -6.26 1.65 -6.54
C LEU A 62 -6.82 2.63 -7.57
N ARG A 63 -5.99 3.32 -8.35
CA ARG A 63 -6.44 4.17 -9.47
C ARG A 63 -7.17 3.39 -10.55
N GLN A 64 -6.67 2.21 -10.92
CA GLN A 64 -7.38 1.35 -11.87
C GLN A 64 -8.74 0.92 -11.31
N ARG A 65 -8.81 0.58 -10.02
CA ARG A 65 -10.05 0.17 -9.37
C ARG A 65 -11.05 1.31 -9.21
N ALA A 66 -10.57 2.52 -9.00
CA ALA A 66 -11.38 3.74 -8.92
C ALA A 66 -11.83 4.26 -10.31
N GLY A 67 -11.03 4.03 -11.36
CA GLY A 67 -11.29 4.50 -12.72
C GLY A 67 -11.90 3.46 -13.66
N ALA A 68 -11.97 2.18 -13.26
CA ALA A 68 -12.70 1.14 -13.96
C ALA A 68 -14.20 1.39 -13.78
N HIS A 69 -14.75 2.16 -14.71
CA HIS A 69 -16.16 2.53 -14.81
C HIS A 69 -16.89 1.64 -15.82
#